data_AF-A0A5C9BTC1-F1
#
_entry.id   AF-A0A5C9BTC1-F1
#
_cell.length_a   1.000
_cell.length_b   1.000
_cell.length_c   1.000
_cell.angle_alpha   90.00
_cell.angle_beta   90.00
_cell.angle_gamma   90.00
#
_symmetry.space_group_name_H-M   'P 1'
#
loop_
_entity.id
_entity.type
_entity.pdbx_description
1 polymer ?
#
loop_
_entity_poly.entity_id
_entity_poly.type
_entity_poly.pdbx_seq_one_letter_code
_entity_poly.pdbx_strand_id
1 'polypeptide(L)' 'MERAARVRAETCDACKSYLKIVYQEKDPHVDPVADDLATLALDMLVDEAGYERSGPNLLLIGAYSG' A
#
# COMPACT_ATOMS: atom_id res chain seq x y z
N MET A 1 -21.60 7.26 0.94
CA MET A 1 -20.65 7.97 0.05
C MET A 1 -19.26 7.55 0.50
N GLU A 2 -18.63 6.65 -0.24
CA GLU A 2 -17.26 6.25 0.05
C GLU A 2 -16.33 7.39 -0.35
N ARG A 3 -15.54 7.93 0.58
CA ARG A 3 -14.50 8.90 0.22
C ARG A 3 -13.47 8.15 -0.61
N ALA A 4 -13.16 8.66 -1.79
CA ALA A 4 -12.06 8.13 -2.59
C ALA A 4 -10.75 8.27 -1.80
N ALA A 5 -10.19 7.16 -1.32
CA ALA A 5 -8.92 7.16 -0.59
C ALA A 5 -7.77 7.61 -1.51
N ARG A 6 -6.83 8.38 -0.95
CA ARG A 6 -5.63 8.89 -1.64
C ARG A 6 -4.54 7.83 -1.84
N VAL A 7 -4.57 6.76 -1.05
CA VAL A 7 -3.75 5.55 -1.23
C VAL A 7 -4.69 4.35 -1.36
N ARG A 8 -4.43 3.46 -2.32
CA ARG A 8 -5.16 2.20 -2.50
C ARG A 8 -4.18 1.08 -2.82
N ALA A 9 -4.51 -0.15 -2.43
CA ALA A 9 -3.78 -1.32 -2.88
C ALA A 9 -4.43 -1.84 -4.17
N GLU A 10 -3.63 -1.97 -5.23
CA GLU A 10 -3.97 -2.78 -6.41
C GLU A 10 -3.45 -4.19 -6.17
N THR A 11 -4.31 -5.19 -6.39
CA THR A 11 -4.02 -6.61 -6.14
C THR A 11 -4.02 -7.40 -7.42
N CYS A 12 -3.13 -8.39 -7.55
CA CYS A 12 -3.10 -9.32 -8.66
C CYS A 12 -3.44 -10.74 -8.19
N ASP A 13 -4.56 -11.28 -8.67
CA ASP A 13 -4.99 -12.64 -8.32
C ASP A 13 -4.09 -13.75 -8.89
N ALA A 14 -3.40 -13.47 -10.00
CA ALA A 14 -2.55 -14.46 -10.67
C ALA A 14 -1.24 -14.72 -9.92
N CYS A 15 -0.62 -13.68 -9.34
CA CYS A 15 0.63 -13.81 -8.58
C CYS A 15 0.46 -13.60 -7.07
N LYS A 16 -0.76 -13.30 -6.61
CA LYS A 16 -1.07 -13.01 -5.19
C LYS A 16 -0.16 -11.94 -4.59
N SER A 17 0.12 -10.90 -5.36
CA SER A 17 0.85 -9.73 -4.88
C SER A 17 0.01 -8.45 -4.94
N TYR A 18 0.43 -7.41 -4.21
CA TYR A 18 -0.17 -6.08 -4.29
C TYR A 18 0.85 -4.96 -4.43
N LEU A 19 0.40 -3.82 -4.94
CA LEU A 19 1.14 -2.57 -5.04
C LEU A 19 0.25 -1.42 -4.56
N LYS A 20 0.79 -0.51 -3.74
CA LYS A 20 0.07 0.72 -3.39
C LYS A 20 0.15 1.74 -4.52
N ILE A 21 -0.99 2.29 -4.90
CA ILE A 21 -1.13 3.42 -5.81
C ILE A 21 -1.50 4.65 -4.98
N VAL A 22 -0.74 5.72 -5.20
CA VAL A 22 -0.93 7.01 -4.54
C VAL A 22 -1.49 8.00 -5.57
N TYR A 23 -2.70 8.49 -5.32
CA TYR A 23 -3.48 9.29 -6.27
C TYR A 23 -3.33 10.78 -5.98
N GLN A 24 -2.43 11.43 -6.70
CA GLN A 24 -2.18 12.86 -6.54
C GLN A 24 -3.40 13.72 -6.92
N GLU A 25 -4.32 13.24 -7.77
CA GLU A 25 -5.54 13.98 -8.06
C GLU A 25 -6.54 14.03 -6.89
N LYS A 26 -6.35 13.21 -5.85
CA LYS A 26 -7.14 13.24 -4.61
C LYS A 26 -6.54 14.14 -3.55
N ASP A 27 -5.23 14.29 -3.56
CA ASP A 27 -4.48 15.18 -2.67
C ASP A 27 -3.13 15.52 -3.33
N PRO A 28 -2.90 16.79 -3.71
CA PRO A 28 -1.68 17.19 -4.40
C PRO A 28 -0.41 17.10 -3.54
N HIS A 29 -0.55 16.96 -2.23
CA HIS A 29 0.56 16.91 -1.26
C HIS A 29 1.00 15.49 -0.89
N VAL A 30 0.42 14.47 -1.53
CA VAL A 30 0.85 13.08 -1.30
C VAL A 30 2.30 12.87 -1.71
N ASP A 31 3.01 12.08 -0.91
CA ASP A 31 4.37 11.65 -1.19
C ASP A 31 4.39 10.11 -1.19
N PRO A 32 4.78 9.45 -2.30
CA PRO A 32 4.73 8.00 -2.38
C PRO A 32 5.53 7.26 -1.29
N VAL A 33 6.61 7.85 -0.78
CA VAL A 33 7.43 7.23 0.26
C VAL A 33 6.81 7.47 1.64
N ALA A 34 6.35 8.69 1.92
CA ALA A 34 5.78 9.05 3.21
C ALA A 34 4.36 8.48 3.41
N ASP A 35 3.49 8.60 2.41
CA ASP A 35 2.12 8.07 2.47
C ASP A 35 2.08 6.54 2.44
N ASP A 36 3.09 5.89 1.86
CA ASP A 36 3.27 4.45 2.01
C ASP A 36 3.47 4.06 3.48
N LEU A 37 4.39 4.73 4.20
CA LEU A 37 4.61 4.51 5.62
C LEU A 37 3.42 4.95 6.50
N ALA A 38 2.69 5.99 6.09
CA ALA A 38 1.51 6.45 6.81
C ALA A 38 0.31 5.50 6.68
N THR A 39 0.38 4.51 5.79
CA THR A 39 -0.71 3.58 5.47
C THR A 39 -0.38 2.12 5.76
N LEU A 40 0.45 1.83 6.79
CA LEU A 40 0.79 0.46 7.19
C LEU A 40 -0.42 -0.42 7.56
N ALA A 41 -1.48 0.18 8.07
CA ALA A 41 -2.73 -0.55 8.31
C ALA A 41 -3.34 -1.13 7.02
N LEU A 42 -3.13 -0.48 5.86
CA LEU A 42 -3.56 -1.01 4.58
C LEU A 42 -2.74 -2.24 4.18
N ASP A 43 -1.43 -2.26 4.47
CA ASP A 43 -0.61 -3.45 4.23
C ASP A 43 -1.11 -4.63 5.06
N MET A 44 -1.41 -4.43 6.35
CA MET A 44 -1.95 -5.47 7.25
C MET A 44 -3.25 -6.07 6.72
N LEU A 45 -4.20 -5.23 6.27
CA LEU A 45 -5.48 -5.70 5.74
C LEU A 45 -5.32 -6.50 4.44
N VAL A 46 -4.35 -6.13 3.61
CA VAL A 46 -4.10 -6.79 2.32
C VAL A 46 -3.32 -8.10 2.51
N ASP A 47 -2.42 -8.13 3.49
CA ASP A 47 -1.73 -9.33 3.95
C ASP A 47 -2.72 -10.35 4.55
N GLU A 48 -3.64 -9.92 5.41
CA GLU A 48 -4.74 -10.75 5.93
C GLU A 48 -5.64 -11.29 4.81
N ALA A 49 -5.76 -10.56 3.70
CA ALA A 49 -6.48 -11.01 2.50
C ALA A 49 -5.67 -11.98 1.62
N GLY A 50 -4.43 -12.30 1.99
CA GLY A 50 -3.58 -13.30 1.33
C GLY A 50 -2.77 -12.77 0.15
N TYR A 51 -2.41 -11.48 0.16
CA TYR A 51 -1.54 -10.89 -0.86
C TYR A 51 -0.21 -10.43 -0.27
N GLU A 52 0.87 -10.76 -0.95
CA GLU A 52 2.22 -10.33 -0.59
C GLU A 52 2.58 -8.98 -1.22
N ARG A 53 3.40 -8.20 -0.53
CA ARG A 53 3.80 -6.89 -1.06
C ARG A 53 4.79 -7.06 -2.21
N SER A 54 4.55 -6.37 -3.34
CA SER A 54 5.41 -6.45 -4.54
C SER A 54 6.80 -5.82 -4.39
N GLY A 55 7.14 -5.27 -3.20
CA GLY A 55 8.47 -4.75 -2.87
C GLY A 55 8.50 -4.00 -1.54
N PRO A 56 9.67 -3.92 -0.87
CA PRO A 56 9.80 -3.20 0.39
C PRO A 56 9.98 -1.70 0.20
N ASN A 57 9.52 -0.92 1.17
CA ASN A 57 10.00 0.44 1.37
C ASN A 57 11.27 0.36 2.22
N LEU A 58 12.41 0.79 1.66
CA LEU A 58 13.73 0.65 2.26
C LEU A 58 13.92 1.50 3.53
N LEU A 59 13.02 2.45 3.80
CA LEU A 59 13.00 3.21 5.05
C LEU A 59 12.25 2.49 6.18
N LEU A 60 11.70 1.31 5.90
CA LEU A 60 11.04 0.44 6.87
C LEU A 60 11.66 -0.96 6.84
N ILE A 61 12.87 -1.08 7.40
CA ILE A 61 13.59 -2.35 7.46
C ILE A 61 13.08 -3.14 8.68
N GLY A 62 12.67 -4.39 8.45
CA GLY A 62 12.25 -5.33 9.52
C GLY A 62 10.74 -5.51 9.72
N ALA A 63 9.89 -4.78 8.98
CA ALA A 63 8.44 -4.98 9.04
C ALA A 63 7.91 -6.04 8.05
N TYR A 64 8.74 -6.49 7.11
CA TYR A 64 8.37 -7.47 6.06
C TYR A 64 8.94 -8.86 6.32
N SER A 65 9.11 -9.25 7.57
CA SER A 65 9.50 -10.63 7.91
C SER A 65 8.27 -11.52 7.96
N GLY A 66 7.79 -11.91 6.77
CA GLY A 66 7.04 -13.13 6.52
C GLY A 66 7.94 -14.13 5.82
#